data_AF-O87019-F1
#
_entry.id   AF-O87019-F1
#
_cell.length_a   1.000
_cell.length_b   1.000
_cell.length_c   1.000
_cell.angle_alpha   90.00
_cell.angle_beta   90.00
_cell.angle_gamma   90.00
#
_symmetry.space_group_name_H-M   'P 1'
#
loop_
_entity.id
_entity.type
_entity.pdbx_description
1 polymer ?
#
loop_
_entity_poly.entity_id
_entity_poly.type
_entity_poly.pdbx_seq_one_letter_code
_entity_poly.pdbx_strand_id
1 'polypeptide(L)'
;MGSGYSGLKLWSELQPDFVKIDRYFIHNIDSNPIKLKFVRSLVQLAEQLDCQLIAEGVETRSELLAIADLGIELVQGYLFGRPQLTPQRIYHSQSFSSATVLNIESARTETPLQYLMFQDTPRMSAL
;
A
#
# COMPACT_ATOMS: atom_id res chain seq x y z
N MET A 1 -10.07 23.42 -3.95
CA MET A 1 -8.89 24.28 -3.75
C MET A 1 -8.69 24.44 -2.24
N GLY A 2 -7.65 23.82 -1.67
CA GLY A 2 -7.34 23.90 -0.23
C GLY A 2 -6.70 22.68 0.46
N SER A 3 -6.51 21.54 -0.22
CA SER A 3 -6.04 20.30 0.46
C SER A 3 -4.53 20.02 0.36
N GLY A 4 -3.81 20.62 -0.59
CA GLY A 4 -2.40 20.28 -0.84
C GLY A 4 -1.40 20.83 0.18
N TYR A 5 -1.52 22.11 0.56
CA TYR A 5 -0.58 22.76 1.49
C TYR A 5 -0.79 22.34 2.95
N SER A 6 -2.02 21.98 3.32
CA SER A 6 -2.35 21.56 4.68
C SER A 6 -1.89 20.13 4.95
N GLY A 7 -1.89 19.25 3.92
CA GLY A 7 -1.57 17.84 4.09
C GLY A 7 -0.11 17.59 4.48
N LEU A 8 0.85 18.15 3.73
CA LEU A 8 2.28 17.97 4.02
C LEU A 8 2.71 18.67 5.32
N LYS A 9 2.13 19.85 5.59
CA LYS A 9 2.35 20.55 6.86
C LYS A 9 1.85 19.70 8.04
N LEU A 10 0.61 19.20 7.95
CA LEU A 10 0.03 18.38 9.00
C LEU A 10 0.76 17.05 9.18
N TRP A 11 1.22 16.44 8.08
CA TRP A 11 2.07 15.24 8.14
C TRP A 11 3.35 15.52 8.92
N SER A 12 4.04 16.61 8.60
CA SER A 12 5.27 17.01 9.31
C SER A 12 5.03 17.34 10.79
N GLU A 13 3.88 17.93 11.14
CA GLU A 13 3.56 18.32 12.51
C GLU A 13 3.07 17.13 13.35
N LEU A 14 2.29 16.22 12.75
CA LEU A 14 1.67 15.11 13.48
C LEU A 14 2.53 13.84 13.50
N GLN A 15 3.40 13.62 12.51
CA GLN A 15 4.20 12.39 12.36
C GLN A 15 3.34 11.12 12.56
N PRO A 16 2.29 10.92 11.75
CA PRO A 16 1.39 9.80 11.88
C PRO A 16 2.11 8.48 11.55
N ASP A 17 1.70 7.40 12.23
CA ASP A 17 2.18 6.05 11.91
C ASP A 17 1.73 5.60 10.50
N PHE A 18 0.59 6.13 10.03
CA PHE A 18 -0.01 5.75 8.75
C PHE A 18 -0.54 6.96 7.96
N VAL A 19 -0.29 6.97 6.66
CA VAL A 19 -0.91 7.90 5.71
C VAL A 19 -1.57 7.14 4.56
N LYS A 20 -2.81 7.50 4.25
CA LYS A 20 -3.55 6.91 3.15
C LYS A 20 -3.36 7.74 1.88
N ILE A 21 -3.02 7.08 0.78
CA ILE A 21 -2.92 7.67 -0.55
C ILE A 21 -4.28 7.55 -1.22
N ASP A 22 -4.87 8.69 -1.54
CA ASP A 22 -6.18 8.75 -2.18
C ASP A 22 -6.23 7.99 -3.51
N ARG A 23 -7.38 7.37 -3.79
CA ARG A 23 -7.69 6.64 -5.03
C ARG A 23 -7.29 7.40 -6.28
N TYR A 24 -7.41 8.73 -6.30
CA TYR A 24 -7.00 9.55 -7.45
C TYR A 24 -5.58 9.25 -7.91
N PHE A 25 -4.63 9.04 -6.99
CA PHE A 25 -3.23 8.74 -7.34
C PHE A 25 -2.99 7.28 -7.71
N ILE A 26 -3.83 6.39 -7.20
CA ILE A 26 -3.72 4.94 -7.41
C ILE A 26 -4.36 4.52 -8.75
N HIS A 27 -5.49 5.13 -9.10
CA HIS A 27 -6.22 4.74 -10.30
C HIS A 27 -5.40 4.94 -11.58
N ASN A 28 -5.22 3.88 -12.37
CA ASN A 28 -4.39 3.84 -13.59
C ASN A 28 -2.94 4.29 -13.37
N ILE A 29 -2.36 4.07 -12.17
CA ILE A 29 -0.97 4.44 -11.87
C ILE A 29 0.04 3.68 -12.75
N ASP A 30 -0.29 2.45 -13.13
CA ASP A 30 0.50 1.56 -13.98
C ASP A 30 0.78 2.14 -15.37
N SER A 31 -0.13 2.96 -15.89
CA SER A 31 -0.02 3.60 -17.21
C SER A 31 0.25 5.10 -17.14
N ASN A 32 0.34 5.68 -15.94
CA ASN A 32 0.53 7.12 -15.76
C ASN A 32 1.90 7.44 -15.12
N PRO A 33 2.91 7.84 -15.90
CA PRO A 33 4.25 8.09 -15.38
C PRO A 33 4.30 9.28 -14.42
N ILE A 34 3.36 10.22 -14.48
CA ILE A 34 3.29 11.36 -13.56
C ILE A 34 2.82 10.89 -12.18
N LYS A 35 1.75 10.08 -12.13
CA LYS A 35 1.26 9.49 -10.87
C LYS A 35 2.32 8.59 -10.24
N LEU A 36 2.99 7.77 -11.03
CA LEU A 36 4.05 6.88 -10.55
C LEU A 36 5.21 7.66 -9.92
N LYS A 37 5.67 8.75 -10.56
CA LYS A 37 6.68 9.65 -9.99
C LYS A 37 6.21 10.33 -8.72
N PHE A 38 4.98 10.82 -8.70
CA PHE A 38 4.41 11.49 -7.53
C PHE A 38 4.31 10.54 -6.33
N VAL A 39 3.75 9.35 -6.51
CA VAL A 39 3.64 8.34 -5.45
C VAL A 39 5.02 7.89 -4.98
N ARG A 40 5.99 7.74 -5.88
CA ARG A 40 7.39 7.45 -5.49
C ARG A 40 7.97 8.53 -4.56
N SER A 41 7.69 9.81 -4.82
CA SER A 41 8.12 10.88 -3.90
C SER A 41 7.42 10.81 -2.54
N LEU A 42 6.17 10.37 -2.49
CA LEU A 42 5.48 10.14 -1.22
C LEU A 42 6.09 8.96 -0.44
N VAL A 43 6.46 7.87 -1.13
CA VAL A 43 7.17 6.72 -0.52
C VAL A 43 8.46 7.19 0.14
N GLN A 44 9.29 7.93 -0.58
CA GLN A 44 10.55 8.46 -0.04
C GLN A 44 10.34 9.35 1.18
N LEU A 45 9.30 10.19 1.16
CA LEU A 45 8.96 11.03 2.31
C LEU A 45 8.50 10.19 3.51
N ALA A 46 7.69 9.16 3.26
CA ALA A 46 7.18 8.29 4.31
C ALA A 46 8.32 7.49 4.98
N GLU A 47 9.26 6.97 4.19
CA GLU A 47 10.49 6.32 4.70
C GLU A 47 11.30 7.26 5.61
N GLN A 48 11.46 8.52 5.23
CA GLN A 48 12.19 9.51 6.02
C GLN A 48 11.49 9.88 7.34
N LEU A 49 10.17 9.75 7.38
CA LEU A 49 9.32 10.10 8.52
C LEU A 49 8.89 8.89 9.35
N ASP A 50 9.43 7.70 9.07
CA ASP A 50 9.03 6.42 9.70
C ASP A 50 7.50 6.20 9.68
N CYS A 51 6.89 6.52 8.54
CA CYS A 51 5.45 6.45 8.31
C CYS A 51 5.14 5.35 7.29
N GLN A 52 4.08 4.57 7.53
CA GLN A 52 3.60 3.58 6.59
C GLN A 52 2.55 4.17 5.65
N LEU A 53 2.55 3.74 4.39
CA LEU A 53 1.61 4.19 3.38
C LEU A 53 0.55 3.13 3.09
N ILE A 54 -0.71 3.56 2.97
CA ILE A 54 -1.83 2.72 2.56
C ILE A 54 -2.36 3.23 1.22
N ALA A 55 -2.22 2.45 0.15
CA ALA A 55 -2.79 2.79 -1.15
C ALA A 55 -4.30 2.47 -1.20
N GLU A 56 -5.14 3.48 -1.40
CA GLU A 56 -6.59 3.30 -1.51
C GLU A 56 -7.07 3.16 -2.96
N GLY A 57 -8.15 2.41 -3.15
CA GLY A 57 -8.84 2.30 -4.42
C GLY A 57 -8.11 1.45 -5.47
N VAL A 58 -7.35 0.45 -5.05
CA VAL A 58 -6.74 -0.54 -5.96
C VAL A 58 -7.83 -1.42 -6.56
N GLU A 59 -8.02 -1.36 -7.87
CA GLU A 59 -9.10 -2.07 -8.58
C GLU A 59 -8.57 -3.12 -9.56
N THR A 60 -7.32 -2.99 -10.01
CA THR A 60 -6.71 -3.89 -11.00
C THR A 60 -5.40 -4.50 -10.51
N ARG A 61 -5.05 -5.67 -11.06
CA ARG A 61 -3.76 -6.32 -10.77
C ARG A 61 -2.58 -5.48 -11.23
N SER A 62 -2.70 -4.76 -12.35
CA SER A 62 -1.63 -3.89 -12.84
C SER A 62 -1.34 -2.73 -11.89
N GLU A 63 -2.38 -2.09 -11.33
CA GLU A 63 -2.22 -1.07 -10.28
C GLU A 63 -1.54 -1.65 -9.04
N LEU A 64 -1.96 -2.84 -8.58
CA LEU A 64 -1.32 -3.52 -7.47
C LEU A 64 0.18 -3.74 -7.72
N LEU A 65 0.54 -4.29 -8.88
CA LEU A 65 1.94 -4.57 -9.21
C LEU A 65 2.76 -3.28 -9.23
N ALA A 66 2.25 -2.22 -9.85
CA ALA A 66 2.92 -0.93 -9.87
C ALA A 66 3.14 -0.34 -8.45
N ILE A 67 2.18 -0.54 -7.54
CA ILE A 67 2.28 -0.08 -6.15
C ILE A 67 3.24 -0.95 -5.33
N ALA A 68 3.23 -2.27 -5.54
CA ALA A 68 4.16 -3.19 -4.91
C ALA A 68 5.61 -2.92 -5.35
N ASP A 69 5.84 -2.61 -6.63
CA ASP A 69 7.15 -2.22 -7.17
C ASP A 69 7.65 -0.88 -6.59
N LEU A 70 6.74 -0.05 -6.05
CA LEU A 70 7.06 1.16 -5.32
C LEU A 70 7.36 0.91 -3.84
N GLY A 71 7.21 -0.32 -3.34
CA GLY A 71 7.45 -0.68 -1.94
C GLY A 71 6.27 -0.43 -1.00
N ILE A 72 5.07 -0.18 -1.52
CA ILE A 72 3.86 0.01 -0.69
C ILE A 72 3.24 -1.36 -0.41
N GLU A 73 3.21 -1.73 0.87
CA GLU A 73 2.72 -3.04 1.33
C GLU A 73 1.26 -3.02 1.77
N LEU A 74 0.75 -1.85 2.20
CA LEU A 74 -0.63 -1.71 2.68
C LEU A 74 -1.52 -1.15 1.58
N VAL A 75 -2.65 -1.80 1.36
CA VAL A 75 -3.50 -1.64 0.19
C VAL A 75 -4.96 -1.89 0.55
N GLN A 76 -5.85 -1.06 0.03
CA GLN A 76 -7.30 -1.19 0.16
C GLN A 76 -7.93 -0.98 -1.22
N GLY A 77 -8.85 -1.85 -1.65
CA GLY A 77 -9.60 -1.60 -2.88
C GLY A 77 -10.54 -2.73 -3.30
N TYR A 78 -11.30 -2.49 -4.38
CA TYR A 78 -12.31 -3.46 -4.86
C TYR A 78 -11.71 -4.73 -5.44
N LEU A 79 -10.41 -4.73 -5.76
CA LEU A 79 -9.70 -5.95 -6.13
C LEU A 79 -9.75 -7.02 -5.03
N PHE A 80 -9.89 -6.61 -3.77
CA PHE A 80 -9.92 -7.48 -2.59
C PHE A 80 -11.34 -7.70 -2.06
N GLY A 81 -12.18 -6.69 -2.20
CA GLY A 81 -13.53 -6.70 -1.66
C GLY A 81 -14.15 -5.31 -1.73
N ARG A 82 -15.46 -5.29 -1.96
CA ARG A 82 -16.26 -4.07 -1.84
C ARG A 82 -16.67 -3.86 -0.38
N PRO A 83 -16.94 -2.61 0.04
CA PRO A 83 -17.56 -2.32 1.33
C PRO A 83 -18.83 -3.16 1.51
N GLN A 84 -18.94 -3.78 2.68
CA GLN A 84 -20.05 -4.65 3.05
C GLN A 84 -20.50 -4.29 4.46
N LEU A 85 -21.80 -4.48 4.75
CA LEU A 85 -22.37 -4.21 6.07
C LEU A 85 -21.64 -4.98 7.17
N THR A 86 -21.22 -6.20 6.86
CA THR A 86 -20.35 -7.01 7.71
C THR A 86 -19.08 -7.31 6.94
N PRO A 87 -17.93 -6.74 7.32
CA PRO A 87 -16.69 -7.00 6.62
C PRO A 87 -16.31 -8.48 6.78
N GLN A 88 -16.00 -9.14 5.66
CA GLN A 88 -15.44 -10.49 5.73
C GLN A 88 -14.06 -10.42 6.36
N ARG A 89 -13.93 -11.09 7.49
CA ARG A 89 -12.69 -11.17 8.25
C ARG A 89 -11.93 -12.41 7.79
N ILE A 90 -11.10 -12.22 6.78
CA ILE A 90 -10.24 -13.28 6.24
C ILE A 90 -8.93 -13.23 7.01
N TYR A 91 -8.69 -14.19 7.89
CA TYR A 91 -7.39 -14.39 8.53
C TYR A 91 -6.59 -15.40 7.72
N HIS A 92 -5.36 -15.06 7.32
CA HIS A 92 -4.44 -16.06 6.78
C HIS A 92 -3.42 -16.46 7.85
N SER A 93 -3.44 -17.73 8.24
CA SER A 93 -2.55 -18.32 9.24
C SER A 93 -1.32 -18.94 8.58
N GLN A 94 -0.45 -18.15 7.95
CA GLN A 94 0.89 -18.61 7.58
C GLN A 94 1.91 -17.50 7.83
N SER A 95 2.89 -17.79 8.68
CA SER A 95 4.03 -16.93 9.00
C SER A 95 4.85 -16.68 7.72
N PHE A 96 4.89 -15.43 7.26
CA PHE A 96 5.72 -15.05 6.14
C PHE A 96 7.19 -15.01 6.61
N SER A 97 8.09 -15.69 5.90
CA SER A 97 9.54 -15.56 6.06
C SER A 97 10.02 -14.48 5.08
N SER A 98 11.00 -13.66 5.49
CA SER A 98 11.59 -12.48 4.81
C SER A 98 12.03 -12.62 3.33
N ALA A 99 11.76 -13.71 2.63
CA ALA A 99 12.37 -14.00 1.33
C ALA A 99 11.40 -14.16 0.13
N THR A 100 10.11 -13.83 0.24
CA THR A 100 9.17 -14.03 -0.89
C THR A 100 8.66 -12.71 -1.46
N VAL A 101 9.55 -12.00 -2.15
CA VAL A 101 9.15 -11.23 -3.32
C VAL A 101 9.43 -12.13 -4.53
N LEU A 102 8.50 -12.18 -5.49
CA LEU A 102 8.55 -12.89 -6.77
C LEU A 102 8.02 -14.34 -6.79
N ASN A 103 6.71 -14.48 -7.12
CA ASN A 103 6.30 -15.44 -8.14
C ASN A 103 4.96 -15.01 -8.77
N ILE A 104 5.05 -14.11 -9.75
CA ILE A 104 3.88 -13.63 -10.51
C ILE A 104 3.57 -14.57 -11.71
N GLU A 105 4.47 -15.49 -12.07
CA GLU A 105 4.37 -16.30 -13.29
C GLU A 105 3.48 -17.56 -13.18
N SER A 106 3.08 -18.01 -11.99
CA SER A 106 2.29 -19.24 -11.82
C SER A 106 0.76 -19.02 -11.75
N ALA A 107 0.26 -17.81 -11.97
CA ALA A 107 -1.17 -17.49 -11.90
C ALA A 107 -1.96 -17.86 -13.17
N ARG A 108 -1.73 -19.07 -13.73
CA ARG A 108 -2.46 -19.58 -14.91
C ARG A 108 -3.65 -20.48 -14.58
N THR A 109 -3.95 -20.77 -13.32
CA THR A 109 -5.11 -21.62 -13.01
C THR A 109 -5.70 -21.25 -11.64
N GLU A 110 -6.88 -20.63 -11.67
CA GLU A 110 -7.95 -20.69 -10.65
C GLU A 110 -7.59 -20.70 -9.15
N THR A 111 -6.78 -19.75 -8.66
CA THR A 111 -6.68 -19.50 -7.21
C THR A 111 -6.85 -18.01 -6.91
N PRO A 112 -7.73 -17.61 -5.95
CA PRO A 112 -7.91 -16.21 -5.59
C PRO A 112 -6.58 -15.65 -5.08
N LEU A 113 -6.23 -14.46 -5.56
CA LEU A 113 -5.00 -13.72 -5.22
C LEU A 113 -4.96 -13.49 -3.71
N GLN A 114 -4.34 -14.43 -2.98
CA GLN A 114 -4.17 -14.38 -1.54
C GLN A 114 -3.09 -13.35 -1.23
N TYR A 115 -3.54 -12.21 -0.71
CA TYR A 115 -2.77 -10.99 -0.55
C TYR A 115 -1.75 -11.02 0.58
N LEU A 116 -0.60 -10.40 0.32
CA LEU A 116 0.50 -10.12 1.26
C LEU A 116 0.13 -8.96 2.19
N MET A 117 0.14 -9.19 3.51
CA MET A 117 0.26 -8.14 4.54
C MET A 117 0.90 -8.69 5.83
N PHE A 118 1.77 -7.84 6.42
CA PHE A 118 2.46 -7.89 7.74
C PHE A 118 3.78 -8.68 7.89
N GLN A 119 4.85 -7.94 8.25
CA GLN A 119 5.81 -8.30 9.29
C GLN A 119 5.90 -7.14 10.29
N ASP A 120 5.85 -7.46 11.59
CA ASP A 120 6.19 -6.55 12.69
C ASP A 120 7.68 -6.14 12.59
N THR A 121 7.99 -4.84 12.69
CA THR A 121 9.34 -4.39 13.07
C THR A 121 9.49 -4.50 14.59
N PRO A 122 10.44 -5.28 15.12
CA PRO A 122 10.76 -5.19 16.54
C PRO A 122 11.40 -3.82 16.80
N ARG A 123 10.76 -2.99 17.64
CA ARG A 123 11.42 -1.86 18.28
C ARG A 123 12.60 -2.41 19.08
N MET A 124 13.81 -2.32 18.51
CA MET A 124 15.03 -2.45 19.31
C MET A 124 15.07 -1.25 20.25
N SER A 125 14.85 -1.52 21.53
CA SER A 125 15.31 -0.66 22.61
C SER A 125 16.83 -0.52 22.51
N ALA A 126 17.32 0.65 22.11
CA ALA A 126 18.69 1.04 22.36
C ALA A 126 18.72 1.79 23.69
N LEU A 127 19.28 1.13 24.71
CA LEU A 127 19.96 1.77 25.83
C LEU A 127 21.24 2.45 25.32
#